data_AF-A0A087S3K9-F1
#
_entry.id   AF-A0A087S3K9-F1
#
_cell.length_a   1.000
_cell.length_b   1.000
_cell.length_c   1.000
_cell.angle_alpha   90.00
_cell.angle_beta   90.00
_cell.angle_gamma   90.00
#
_symmetry.space_group_name_H-M   'P 1'
#
loop_
_entity.id
_entity.type
_entity.pdbx_description
1 polymer ?
#
loop_
_entity_poly.entity_id
_entity_poly.type
_entity_poly.pdbx_seq_one_letter_code
_entity_poly.pdbx_strand_id
1 'polypeptide(L)'
;MTVLDKIPRFFSRQVIFTISVLIIFFINVEQSYAEEFTINIPFGAFNPELNTPAEVWYDPPELTVKVGDTVTWYNDDREGHTVTSGNGAGRFDWMGSKNLGESDGIFDSGRFMPDESWSYTFEEEGSFNYFCVIHPWMEGIVFVDPFIPDYPHDATGKQVEFPILLITPDNSVEINFSWEPKIIKTHEKVNFIYRFYDAQTDQPLRKLEYDIAIIQNGIELYRDKNAVSQAGGDYRQWIFEEPGSVLIKIRDIRSFGKVAETTIDLSGSSVARLGDFSAVVYENTEQTKTVDKIVQPRQTVQFYYEIAVAIIAVPAIMLLAIIIYMKYKGA
;
A
#
# COMPACT_ATOMS: atom_id res chain seq x y z
N MET A 1 25.85 43.79 -48.88
CA MET A 1 25.34 43.97 -47.51
C MET A 1 24.23 42.95 -47.30
N THR A 2 24.57 41.77 -46.81
CA THR A 2 23.63 40.65 -46.61
C THR A 2 23.14 40.65 -45.15
N VAL A 3 21.84 40.42 -44.96
CA VAL A 3 21.04 40.68 -43.76
C VAL A 3 21.38 39.76 -42.55
N LEU A 4 22.47 38.98 -42.62
CA LEU A 4 22.78 37.95 -41.63
C LEU A 4 23.78 38.36 -40.53
N ASP A 5 24.37 39.56 -40.58
CA ASP A 5 25.43 39.98 -39.63
C ASP A 5 24.94 40.81 -38.42
N LYS A 6 23.64 40.83 -38.11
CA LYS A 6 23.10 41.57 -36.94
C LYS A 6 22.22 40.74 -36.02
N ILE A 7 22.67 39.55 -35.64
CA ILE A 7 22.08 38.83 -34.50
C ILE A 7 23.11 38.84 -33.35
N PRO A 8 22.82 39.47 -32.20
CA PRO A 8 23.72 39.48 -31.06
C PRO A 8 24.01 38.04 -30.60
N ARG A 9 25.28 37.63 -30.61
CA ARG A 9 25.76 36.33 -30.10
C ARG A 9 25.47 36.08 -28.61
N PHE A 10 24.83 37.03 -27.92
CA PHE A 10 24.49 36.93 -26.50
C PHE A 10 23.20 36.16 -26.20
N PHE A 11 22.36 35.88 -27.22
CA PHE A 11 21.05 35.27 -27.00
C PHE A 11 20.93 33.79 -27.34
N SER A 12 21.94 33.14 -27.93
CA SER A 12 21.74 31.75 -28.41
C SER A 12 21.90 30.69 -27.33
N ARG A 13 22.76 30.88 -26.32
CA ARG A 13 22.98 29.83 -25.30
C ARG A 13 21.95 29.82 -24.18
N GLN A 14 21.50 30.98 -23.71
CA GLN A 14 20.50 31.02 -22.64
C GLN A 14 19.11 30.66 -23.14
N VAL A 15 18.71 31.10 -24.33
CA VAL A 15 17.40 30.74 -24.92
C VAL A 15 17.31 29.25 -25.22
N ILE A 16 18.37 28.63 -25.77
CA ILE A 16 18.42 27.18 -25.98
C ILE A 16 18.36 26.43 -24.64
N PHE A 17 19.07 26.90 -23.60
CA PHE A 17 19.04 26.25 -22.28
C PHE A 17 17.67 26.38 -21.58
N THR A 18 17.00 27.54 -21.64
CA THR A 18 15.63 27.68 -21.11
C THR A 18 14.61 26.88 -21.90
N ILE A 19 14.75 26.75 -23.23
CA ILE A 19 13.86 25.91 -24.03
C ILE A 19 14.10 24.43 -23.72
N SER A 20 15.35 23.99 -23.52
CA SER A 20 15.67 22.62 -23.11
C SER A 20 15.16 22.30 -21.70
N VAL A 21 15.25 23.24 -20.74
CA VAL A 21 14.72 23.06 -19.38
C VAL A 21 13.18 23.04 -19.38
N LEU A 22 12.53 23.84 -20.22
CA LEU A 22 11.07 23.78 -20.42
C LEU A 22 10.63 22.48 -21.10
N ILE A 23 11.37 21.97 -22.09
CA ILE A 23 11.07 20.70 -22.74
C ILE A 23 11.26 19.52 -21.77
N ILE A 24 12.29 19.54 -20.91
CA ILE A 24 12.48 18.49 -19.88
C ILE A 24 11.37 18.52 -18.82
N PHE A 25 10.79 19.69 -18.52
CA PHE A 25 9.62 19.81 -17.64
C PHE A 25 8.31 19.30 -18.26
N PHE A 26 8.20 19.22 -19.59
CA PHE A 26 7.02 18.70 -20.27
C PHE A 26 7.05 17.17 -20.52
N ILE A 27 8.20 16.50 -20.31
CA ILE A 27 8.33 15.05 -20.62
C ILE A 27 7.98 14.15 -19.42
N ASN A 28 7.74 14.69 -18.23
CA ASN A 28 7.33 13.90 -17.05
C ASN A 28 5.92 14.26 -16.57
N VAL A 29 5.02 14.60 -17.49
CA VAL A 29 3.60 14.41 -17.18
C VAL A 29 3.36 12.91 -17.39
N GLU A 30 3.38 12.15 -16.30
CA GLU A 30 2.76 10.83 -16.31
C GLU A 30 1.33 11.03 -16.78
N GLN A 31 1.04 10.65 -18.02
CA GLN A 31 -0.34 10.52 -18.46
C GLN A 31 -0.95 9.42 -17.60
N SER A 32 -1.71 9.83 -16.60
CA SER A 32 -2.72 8.98 -15.97
C SER A 32 -3.72 8.63 -17.09
N TYR A 33 -3.55 7.44 -17.66
CA TYR A 33 -4.62 6.82 -18.42
C TYR A 33 -5.56 6.22 -17.36
N ALA A 34 -6.83 6.66 -17.35
CA ALA A 34 -7.85 5.90 -16.66
C ALA A 34 -7.91 4.52 -17.29
N GLU A 35 -7.87 3.46 -16.47
CA GLU A 35 -8.06 2.11 -16.94
C GLU A 35 -9.45 2.01 -17.58
N GLU A 36 -9.52 1.55 -18.83
CA GLU A 36 -10.76 1.44 -19.58
C GLU A 36 -11.30 0.01 -19.44
N PHE A 37 -12.44 -0.12 -18.77
CA PHE A 37 -13.11 -1.40 -18.55
C PHE A 37 -14.27 -1.56 -19.53
N THR A 38 -14.10 -2.43 -20.52
CA THR A 38 -15.10 -2.64 -21.57
C THR A 38 -15.56 -4.10 -21.61
N ILE A 39 -16.88 -4.29 -21.70
CA ILE A 39 -17.53 -5.58 -21.92
C ILE A 39 -18.27 -5.54 -23.25
N ASN A 40 -17.92 -6.40 -24.19
CA ASN A 40 -18.59 -6.49 -25.48
C ASN A 40 -19.76 -7.47 -25.42
N ILE A 41 -20.85 -7.14 -26.11
CA ILE A 41 -21.90 -8.11 -26.45
C ILE A 41 -21.61 -8.57 -27.88
N PRO A 42 -20.97 -9.72 -28.08
CA PRO A 42 -20.45 -10.11 -29.39
C PRO A 42 -21.57 -10.51 -30.37
N PHE A 43 -21.25 -10.46 -31.66
CA PHE A 43 -22.15 -10.92 -32.71
C PHE A 43 -22.66 -12.35 -32.49
N GLY A 44 -23.97 -12.47 -32.32
CA GLY A 44 -24.66 -13.73 -32.08
C GLY A 44 -24.91 -14.07 -30.61
N ALA A 45 -24.62 -13.16 -29.67
CA ALA A 45 -24.91 -13.31 -28.25
C ALA A 45 -26.42 -13.48 -27.94
N PHE A 46 -27.30 -12.99 -28.81
CA PHE A 46 -28.74 -13.26 -28.69
C PHE A 46 -29.11 -14.76 -28.74
N ASN A 47 -28.20 -15.67 -29.13
CA ASN A 47 -28.53 -17.08 -29.26
C ASN A 47 -28.27 -17.87 -27.96
N PRO A 48 -29.29 -18.51 -27.34
CA PRO A 48 -29.12 -19.29 -26.12
C PRO A 48 -28.28 -20.56 -26.30
N GLU A 49 -28.08 -21.02 -27.53
CA GLU A 49 -27.28 -22.20 -27.83
C GLU A 49 -25.80 -21.90 -28.00
N LEU A 50 -25.40 -20.63 -28.17
CA LEU A 50 -24.06 -20.21 -28.56
C LEU A 50 -23.53 -21.00 -29.77
N ASN A 51 -24.41 -21.28 -30.73
CA ASN A 51 -24.07 -21.89 -32.03
C ASN A 51 -23.83 -20.82 -33.12
N THR A 52 -23.52 -19.61 -32.69
CA THR A 52 -23.12 -18.44 -33.48
C THR A 52 -21.60 -18.23 -33.32
N PRO A 53 -20.99 -17.21 -33.94
CA PRO A 53 -19.57 -16.90 -33.68
C PRO A 53 -19.27 -16.47 -32.24
N ALA A 54 -20.26 -16.07 -31.45
CA ALA A 54 -20.10 -15.72 -30.04
C ALA A 54 -19.78 -16.97 -29.20
N GLU A 55 -18.73 -16.91 -28.39
CA GLU A 55 -18.37 -17.96 -27.42
C GLU A 55 -18.99 -17.70 -26.03
N VAL A 56 -19.33 -16.45 -25.73
CA VAL A 56 -19.94 -15.96 -24.50
C VAL A 56 -20.98 -14.88 -24.84
N TRP A 57 -21.89 -14.58 -23.92
CA TRP A 57 -22.93 -13.58 -24.12
C TRP A 57 -22.48 -12.14 -23.81
N TYR A 58 -21.64 -12.01 -22.78
CA TYR A 58 -20.91 -10.81 -22.44
C TYR A 58 -19.42 -11.19 -22.44
N ASP A 59 -18.57 -10.40 -23.07
CA ASP A 59 -17.15 -10.67 -23.24
C ASP A 59 -16.28 -9.54 -22.65
N PRO A 60 -15.58 -9.76 -21.52
CA PRO A 60 -15.55 -11.01 -20.76
C PRO A 60 -16.87 -11.23 -19.98
N PRO A 61 -17.23 -12.49 -19.65
CA PRO A 61 -18.43 -12.79 -18.87
C PRO A 61 -18.29 -12.46 -17.39
N GLU A 62 -17.03 -12.40 -16.92
CA GLU A 62 -16.65 -12.01 -15.57
C GLU A 62 -15.60 -10.91 -15.67
N LEU A 63 -15.81 -9.80 -14.96
CA LEU A 63 -14.88 -8.68 -14.92
C LEU A 63 -14.62 -8.27 -13.47
N THR A 64 -13.35 -8.05 -13.11
CA THR A 64 -12.99 -7.48 -11.81
C THR A 64 -12.54 -6.03 -12.00
N VAL A 65 -13.15 -5.13 -11.24
CA VAL A 65 -12.84 -3.69 -11.18
C VAL A 65 -12.71 -3.25 -9.72
N LYS A 66 -12.39 -1.99 -9.47
CA LYS A 66 -12.36 -1.40 -8.13
C LYS A 66 -13.53 -0.44 -7.91
N VAL A 67 -13.84 -0.18 -6.65
CA VAL A 67 -14.77 0.90 -6.28
C VAL A 67 -14.35 2.22 -6.94
N GLY A 68 -15.28 2.86 -7.63
CA GLY A 68 -15.10 4.09 -8.39
C GLY A 68 -14.84 3.88 -9.89
N ASP A 69 -14.56 2.66 -10.32
CA ASP A 69 -14.33 2.36 -11.74
C ASP A 69 -15.65 2.38 -12.53
N THR A 70 -15.54 2.73 -13.80
CA THR A 70 -16.66 2.75 -14.76
C THR A 70 -16.48 1.65 -15.78
N VAL A 71 -17.48 0.77 -15.87
CA VAL A 71 -17.54 -0.29 -16.89
C VAL A 71 -18.42 0.19 -18.02
N THR A 72 -17.98 -0.04 -19.26
CA THR A 72 -18.73 0.27 -20.49
C THR A 72 -19.10 -1.02 -21.21
N TRP A 73 -20.38 -1.22 -21.46
CA TRP A 73 -20.87 -2.27 -22.32
C TRP A 73 -21.04 -1.74 -23.74
N TYR A 74 -20.54 -2.48 -24.73
CA TYR A 74 -20.68 -2.15 -26.14
C TYR A 74 -21.48 -3.24 -26.86
N ASN A 75 -22.49 -2.86 -27.63
CA ASN A 75 -23.28 -3.81 -28.41
C ASN A 75 -22.67 -4.04 -29.80
N ASP A 76 -21.84 -5.08 -29.93
CA ASP A 76 -21.30 -5.56 -31.21
C ASP A 76 -22.22 -6.64 -31.85
N ASP A 77 -23.41 -6.86 -31.29
CA ASP A 77 -24.40 -7.75 -31.85
C ASP A 77 -25.32 -7.00 -32.83
N ARG A 78 -26.15 -7.74 -33.57
CA ARG A 78 -27.14 -7.16 -34.50
C ARG A 78 -28.52 -6.99 -33.87
N GLU A 79 -28.70 -7.49 -32.66
CA GLU A 79 -29.93 -7.36 -31.88
C GLU A 79 -29.78 -6.25 -30.84
N GLY A 80 -30.91 -5.74 -30.34
CA GLY A 80 -30.87 -4.87 -29.17
C GLY A 80 -30.64 -5.70 -27.91
N HIS A 81 -30.01 -5.11 -26.90
CA HIS A 81 -29.72 -5.76 -25.62
C HIS A 81 -29.95 -4.82 -24.44
N THR A 82 -29.93 -5.39 -23.22
CA THR A 82 -29.90 -4.63 -21.96
C THR A 82 -28.79 -5.16 -21.08
N VAL A 83 -28.38 -4.36 -20.11
CA VAL A 83 -27.51 -4.71 -19.00
C VAL A 83 -28.27 -4.30 -17.74
N THR A 84 -28.88 -5.28 -17.09
CA THR A 84 -29.80 -5.07 -15.97
C THR A 84 -29.32 -5.90 -14.79
N SER A 85 -29.09 -5.27 -13.64
CA SER A 85 -28.60 -5.94 -12.45
C SER A 85 -29.64 -6.92 -11.90
N GLY A 86 -29.18 -8.06 -11.42
CA GLY A 86 -29.98 -9.17 -10.94
C GLY A 86 -29.62 -10.49 -11.62
N ASN A 87 -30.52 -11.47 -11.55
CA ASN A 87 -30.28 -12.81 -12.07
C ASN A 87 -31.22 -13.10 -13.24
N GLY A 88 -30.68 -13.69 -14.30
CA GLY A 88 -31.46 -14.13 -15.45
C GLY A 88 -32.32 -15.35 -15.13
N ALA A 89 -33.09 -15.79 -16.12
CA ALA A 89 -33.77 -17.09 -16.04
C ALA A 89 -32.80 -18.25 -16.33
N GLY A 90 -31.59 -17.96 -16.79
CA GLY A 90 -30.63 -18.97 -17.21
C GLY A 90 -31.02 -19.66 -18.52
N ARG A 91 -30.08 -20.44 -19.06
CA ARG A 91 -30.17 -21.05 -20.40
C ARG A 91 -31.34 -22.02 -20.60
N PHE A 92 -31.81 -22.69 -19.55
CA PHE A 92 -32.74 -23.82 -19.68
C PHE A 92 -34.18 -23.50 -19.21
N ASP A 93 -34.36 -22.53 -18.31
CA ASP A 93 -35.69 -22.28 -17.74
C ASP A 93 -36.58 -21.40 -18.63
N TRP A 94 -35.99 -20.64 -19.57
CA TRP A 94 -36.76 -19.80 -20.50
C TRP A 94 -37.59 -20.62 -21.51
N MET A 95 -37.17 -21.85 -21.84
CA MET A 95 -37.85 -22.69 -22.86
C MET A 95 -39.15 -23.38 -22.38
N GLY A 96 -39.58 -23.13 -21.15
CA GLY A 96 -40.80 -23.75 -20.61
C GLY A 96 -41.49 -22.97 -19.50
N SER A 97 -40.84 -21.94 -18.95
CA SER A 97 -41.40 -21.08 -17.91
C SER A 97 -41.63 -19.66 -18.44
N LYS A 98 -42.55 -18.92 -17.81
CA LYS A 98 -42.67 -17.46 -18.01
C LYS A 98 -41.63 -16.68 -17.18
N ASN A 99 -40.59 -17.35 -16.66
CA ASN A 99 -39.53 -16.70 -15.92
C ASN A 99 -38.65 -15.91 -16.90
N LEU A 100 -38.48 -14.62 -16.63
CA LEU A 100 -37.67 -13.70 -17.43
C LEU A 100 -36.47 -13.17 -16.64
N GLY A 101 -36.17 -13.77 -15.49
CA GLY A 101 -35.21 -13.24 -14.54
C GLY A 101 -35.84 -12.29 -13.52
N GLU A 102 -35.04 -11.91 -12.53
CA GLU A 102 -35.41 -11.02 -11.44
C GLU A 102 -34.32 -9.95 -11.31
N SER A 103 -34.71 -8.69 -11.50
CA SER A 103 -33.82 -7.56 -11.27
C SER A 103 -33.78 -7.18 -9.80
N ASP A 104 -32.60 -6.84 -9.30
CA ASP A 104 -32.39 -6.31 -7.94
C ASP A 104 -32.47 -4.77 -7.89
N GLY A 105 -32.58 -4.10 -9.04
CA GLY A 105 -32.79 -2.66 -9.16
C GLY A 105 -31.55 -1.77 -8.91
N ILE A 106 -30.35 -2.35 -8.87
CA ILE A 106 -29.10 -1.59 -8.70
C ILE A 106 -28.79 -0.76 -9.97
N PHE A 107 -28.86 -1.35 -11.15
CA PHE A 107 -28.70 -0.66 -12.42
C PHE A 107 -29.50 -1.27 -13.56
N ASP A 108 -29.89 -0.44 -14.54
CA ASP A 108 -30.57 -0.86 -15.75
C ASP A 108 -30.19 0.09 -16.90
N SER A 109 -29.55 -0.45 -17.93
CA SER A 109 -29.21 0.32 -19.12
C SER A 109 -30.43 0.76 -19.94
N GLY A 110 -31.57 0.09 -19.75
CA GLY A 110 -32.61 0.04 -20.75
C GLY A 110 -32.11 -0.66 -22.02
N ARG A 111 -32.94 -0.66 -23.07
CA ARG A 111 -32.56 -1.26 -24.35
C ARG A 111 -31.62 -0.33 -25.13
N PHE A 112 -30.46 -0.84 -25.51
CA PHE A 112 -29.54 -0.20 -26.44
C PHE A 112 -29.34 -1.05 -27.70
N MET A 113 -29.17 -0.37 -28.82
CA MET A 113 -29.16 -0.93 -30.18
C MET A 113 -27.73 -1.29 -30.63
N PRO A 114 -27.55 -1.98 -31.77
CA PRO A 114 -26.23 -2.23 -32.34
C PRO A 114 -25.40 -0.96 -32.47
N ASP A 115 -24.09 -1.07 -32.23
CA ASP A 115 -23.10 0.01 -32.22
C ASP A 115 -23.31 1.07 -31.12
N GLU A 116 -24.24 0.86 -30.17
CA GLU A 116 -24.41 1.71 -28.99
C GLU A 116 -23.65 1.17 -27.76
N SER A 117 -23.31 2.08 -26.87
CA SER A 117 -22.68 1.77 -25.58
C SER A 117 -23.50 2.29 -24.41
N TRP A 118 -23.37 1.62 -23.27
CA TRP A 118 -23.86 2.08 -21.99
C TRP A 118 -22.80 1.90 -20.91
N SER A 119 -22.70 2.82 -19.97
CA SER A 119 -21.67 2.77 -18.93
C SER A 119 -22.29 2.91 -17.54
N TYR A 120 -21.66 2.27 -16.55
CA TYR A 120 -22.04 2.33 -15.15
C TYR A 120 -20.81 2.42 -14.24
N THR A 121 -20.87 3.31 -13.25
CA THR A 121 -19.82 3.47 -12.24
C THR A 121 -20.20 2.71 -10.98
N PHE A 122 -19.34 1.81 -10.53
CA PHE A 122 -19.58 1.02 -9.32
C PHE A 122 -19.05 1.75 -8.08
N GLU A 123 -19.94 2.27 -7.23
CA GLU A 123 -19.56 3.03 -6.03
C GLU A 123 -19.43 2.18 -4.77
N GLU A 124 -19.83 0.91 -4.83
CA GLU A 124 -19.81 -0.03 -3.70
C GLU A 124 -19.07 -1.32 -4.07
N GLU A 125 -18.31 -1.87 -3.12
CA GLU A 125 -17.66 -3.18 -3.29
C GLU A 125 -18.70 -4.30 -3.29
N GLY A 126 -18.42 -5.39 -4.00
CA GLY A 126 -19.32 -6.54 -4.02
C GLY A 126 -19.30 -7.33 -5.32
N SER A 127 -20.30 -8.18 -5.49
CA SER A 127 -20.51 -8.99 -6.69
C SER A 127 -21.85 -8.62 -7.31
N PHE A 128 -21.81 -8.15 -8.55
CA PHE A 128 -22.96 -7.62 -9.26
C PHE A 128 -23.27 -8.51 -10.45
N ASN A 129 -24.20 -9.44 -10.25
CA ASN A 129 -24.79 -10.21 -11.35
C ASN A 129 -25.64 -9.27 -12.22
N TYR A 130 -25.62 -9.51 -13.52
CA TYR A 130 -26.48 -8.81 -14.45
C TYR A 130 -26.89 -9.72 -15.61
N PHE A 131 -27.99 -9.35 -16.26
CA PHE A 131 -28.56 -10.11 -17.36
C PHE A 131 -29.22 -9.21 -18.41
N CYS A 132 -29.52 -9.79 -19.57
CA CYS A 132 -30.31 -9.13 -20.60
C CYS A 132 -31.80 -9.46 -20.43
N VAL A 133 -32.65 -8.45 -20.24
CA VAL A 133 -34.09 -8.64 -19.96
C VAL A 133 -34.83 -9.27 -21.15
N ILE A 134 -34.39 -9.00 -22.38
CA ILE A 134 -35.00 -9.55 -23.60
C ILE A 134 -34.37 -10.88 -24.04
N HIS A 135 -33.20 -11.21 -23.49
CA HIS A 135 -32.52 -12.49 -23.68
C HIS A 135 -32.12 -13.06 -22.29
N PRO A 136 -33.09 -13.56 -21.47
CA PRO A 136 -32.87 -13.84 -20.05
C PRO A 136 -31.84 -14.93 -19.71
N TRP A 137 -31.26 -15.60 -20.70
CA TRP A 137 -30.16 -16.54 -20.56
C TRP A 137 -28.79 -15.87 -20.60
N MET A 138 -28.70 -14.63 -21.11
CA MET A 138 -27.45 -13.87 -21.16
C MET A 138 -27.15 -13.33 -19.77
N GLU A 139 -26.14 -13.90 -19.12
CA GLU A 139 -25.73 -13.54 -17.76
C GLU A 139 -24.24 -13.17 -17.75
N GLY A 140 -23.91 -12.18 -16.93
CA GLY A 140 -22.53 -11.79 -16.63
C GLY A 140 -22.42 -11.33 -15.18
N ILE A 141 -21.19 -11.11 -14.73
CA ILE A 141 -20.89 -10.66 -13.37
C ILE A 141 -19.74 -9.65 -13.36
N VAL A 142 -19.90 -8.61 -12.54
CA VAL A 142 -18.81 -7.68 -12.19
C VAL A 142 -18.47 -7.87 -10.73
N PHE A 143 -17.20 -8.17 -10.44
CA PHE A 143 -16.63 -8.12 -9.09
C PHE A 143 -16.02 -6.74 -8.87
N VAL A 144 -16.40 -6.09 -7.77
CA VAL A 144 -15.89 -4.76 -7.40
C VAL A 144 -15.10 -4.90 -6.11
N ASP A 145 -13.78 -4.82 -6.23
CA ASP A 145 -12.86 -4.84 -5.10
C ASP A 145 -12.78 -3.45 -4.44
N PRO A 146 -12.43 -3.38 -3.14
CA PRO A 146 -12.21 -2.09 -2.49
C PRO A 146 -11.13 -1.27 -3.20
N PHE A 147 -11.35 0.05 -3.25
CA PHE A 147 -10.33 0.97 -3.73
C PHE A 147 -9.17 1.06 -2.72
N ILE A 148 -7.99 0.62 -3.14
CA ILE A 148 -6.75 0.77 -2.39
C ILE A 148 -5.88 1.81 -3.10
N PRO A 149 -5.62 2.98 -2.49
CA PRO A 149 -4.72 3.97 -3.06
C PRO A 149 -3.32 3.40 -3.32
N ASP A 150 -2.59 3.97 -4.27
CA ASP A 150 -1.19 3.63 -4.56
C ASP A 150 -0.17 4.53 -3.82
N TYR A 151 -0.67 5.47 -3.03
CA TYR A 151 0.10 6.39 -2.19
C TYR A 151 -0.08 6.11 -0.70
N PRO A 152 0.94 6.41 0.14
CA PRO A 152 0.80 6.28 1.58
C PRO A 152 -0.21 7.28 2.12
N HIS A 153 -1.01 6.86 3.09
CA HIS A 153 -2.04 7.67 3.72
C HIS A 153 -2.26 7.23 5.17
N ASP A 154 -2.86 8.12 5.95
CA ASP A 154 -3.18 7.86 7.35
C ASP A 154 -4.45 7.01 7.53
N ALA A 155 -4.82 6.71 8.78
CA ALA A 155 -6.00 5.88 9.07
C ALA A 155 -7.34 6.49 8.62
N THR A 156 -7.36 7.77 8.21
CA THR A 156 -8.55 8.45 7.68
C THR A 156 -8.61 8.44 6.15
N GLY A 157 -7.60 7.87 5.48
CA GLY A 157 -7.46 7.88 4.03
C GLY A 157 -6.78 9.15 3.50
N LYS A 158 -6.33 10.06 4.37
CA LYS A 158 -5.64 11.28 3.94
C LYS A 158 -4.22 10.94 3.50
N GLN A 159 -3.89 11.28 2.25
CA GLN A 159 -2.53 11.14 1.71
C GLN A 159 -1.49 11.83 2.61
N VAL A 160 -0.37 11.15 2.82
CA VAL A 160 0.79 11.66 3.57
C VAL A 160 2.02 11.64 2.67
N GLU A 161 2.93 12.60 2.86
CA GLU A 161 4.25 12.57 2.23
C GLU A 161 5.26 11.98 3.20
N PHE A 162 6.17 11.16 2.67
CA PHE A 162 7.24 10.58 3.47
C PHE A 162 8.55 11.37 3.36
N PRO A 163 9.30 11.49 4.47
CA PRO A 163 8.89 11.11 5.83
C PRO A 163 7.85 12.08 6.42
N ILE A 164 6.94 11.56 7.22
CA ILE A 164 6.06 12.38 8.06
C ILE A 164 6.93 13.05 9.13
N LEU A 165 6.94 14.38 9.14
CA LEU A 165 7.68 15.17 10.12
C LEU A 165 6.75 15.54 11.28
N LEU A 166 7.13 15.15 12.50
CA LEU A 166 6.39 15.48 13.71
C LEU A 166 7.33 16.09 14.75
N ILE A 167 7.11 17.35 15.09
CA ILE A 167 7.80 18.02 16.21
C ILE A 167 7.06 17.70 17.50
N THR A 168 7.78 17.23 18.52
CA THR A 168 7.21 16.92 19.83
C THR A 168 6.60 18.16 20.48
N PRO A 169 5.55 18.02 21.31
CA PRO A 169 4.91 19.15 21.99
C PRO A 169 5.83 20.09 22.77
N ASP A 170 7.00 19.63 23.23
CA ASP A 170 8.01 20.47 23.89
C ASP A 170 9.01 21.15 22.93
N ASN A 171 8.83 21.01 21.61
CA ASN A 171 9.65 21.56 20.53
C ASN A 171 11.14 21.17 20.61
N SER A 172 11.46 20.04 21.24
CA SER A 172 12.85 19.58 21.41
C SER A 172 13.26 18.53 20.39
N VAL A 173 12.35 17.64 19.98
CA VAL A 173 12.64 16.53 19.09
C VAL A 173 11.71 16.57 17.88
N GLU A 174 12.28 16.45 16.69
CA GLU A 174 11.55 16.13 15.48
C GLU A 174 11.69 14.63 15.20
N ILE A 175 10.57 13.99 14.89
CA ILE A 175 10.46 12.58 14.56
C ILE A 175 10.10 12.49 13.07
N ASN A 176 11.00 11.91 12.28
CA ASN A 176 10.77 11.64 10.87
C ASN A 176 10.31 10.19 10.76
N PHE A 177 9.08 9.96 10.34
CA PHE A 177 8.45 8.64 10.32
C PHE A 177 8.03 8.25 8.90
N SER A 178 8.29 7.02 8.50
CA SER A 178 7.85 6.46 7.22
C SER A 178 7.64 4.96 7.34
N TRP A 179 7.03 4.36 6.33
CA TRP A 179 6.94 2.90 6.25
C TRP A 179 7.13 2.37 4.83
N GLU A 180 7.51 1.09 4.72
CA GLU A 180 7.69 0.38 3.46
C GLU A 180 7.15 -1.06 3.61
N PRO A 181 6.25 -1.53 2.74
CA PRO A 181 5.72 -0.87 1.52
C PRO A 181 4.81 0.32 1.81
N LYS A 182 4.67 1.25 0.84
CA LYS A 182 3.83 2.47 0.96
C LYS A 182 2.39 2.15 1.36
N ILE A 183 1.86 1.05 0.82
CA ILE A 183 0.55 0.49 1.14
C ILE A 183 0.76 -0.73 2.00
N ILE A 184 0.10 -0.77 3.16
CA ILE A 184 0.22 -1.88 4.10
C ILE A 184 -0.94 -2.84 3.83
N LYS A 185 -0.62 -4.09 3.54
CA LYS A 185 -1.60 -5.16 3.38
C LYS A 185 -1.43 -6.24 4.45
N THR A 186 -2.47 -7.00 4.74
CA THR A 186 -2.39 -8.18 5.60
C THR A 186 -1.38 -9.19 5.05
N HIS A 187 -0.76 -9.95 5.94
CA HIS A 187 0.21 -11.02 5.64
C HIS A 187 1.50 -10.59 4.92
N GLU A 188 1.65 -9.29 4.63
CA GLU A 188 2.88 -8.69 4.11
C GLU A 188 3.69 -8.03 5.22
N LYS A 189 5.01 -8.04 5.06
CA LYS A 189 5.92 -7.42 6.02
C LYS A 189 6.02 -5.91 5.75
N VAL A 190 5.70 -5.12 6.76
CA VAL A 190 5.94 -3.67 6.79
C VAL A 190 7.13 -3.33 7.68
N ASN A 191 7.94 -2.38 7.25
CA ASN A 191 9.01 -1.77 8.02
C ASN A 191 8.60 -0.35 8.40
N PHE A 192 8.32 -0.09 9.68
CA PHE A 192 8.17 1.25 10.22
C PHE A 192 9.55 1.83 10.51
N ILE A 193 9.93 2.88 9.81
CA ILE A 193 11.26 3.49 9.85
C ILE A 193 11.12 4.86 10.49
N TYR A 194 11.97 5.17 11.46
CA TYR A 194 11.94 6.47 12.12
C TYR A 194 13.31 6.99 12.49
N ARG A 195 13.43 8.32 12.48
CA ARG A 195 14.64 9.05 12.84
C ARG A 195 14.30 10.21 13.75
N PHE A 196 15.26 10.59 14.58
CA PHE A 196 15.13 11.67 15.54
C PHE A 196 16.13 12.79 15.20
N TYR A 197 15.62 14.01 15.18
CA TYR A 197 16.37 15.22 14.93
C TYR A 197 16.11 16.21 16.05
N ASP A 198 17.07 17.10 16.27
CA ASP A 198 16.84 18.29 17.07
C ASP A 198 15.92 19.24 16.32
N ALA A 199 14.77 19.57 16.91
CA ALA A 199 13.74 20.37 16.22
C ALA A 199 14.16 21.83 15.94
N GLN A 200 15.26 22.31 16.51
CA GLN A 200 15.73 23.69 16.32
C GLN A 200 16.87 23.80 15.31
N THR A 201 17.74 22.80 15.27
CA THR A 201 19.00 22.81 14.50
C THR A 201 19.04 21.78 13.38
N ASP A 202 18.01 20.93 13.27
CA ASP A 202 17.91 19.85 12.28
C ASP A 202 19.12 18.89 12.32
N GLN A 203 19.72 18.72 13.51
CA GLN A 203 20.85 17.81 13.72
C GLN A 203 20.35 16.42 14.16
N PRO A 204 20.85 15.32 13.56
CA PRO A 204 20.47 13.97 13.98
C PRO A 204 20.78 13.68 15.45
N LEU A 205 19.79 13.21 16.22
CA LEU A 205 19.92 12.88 17.64
C LEU A 205 20.18 11.38 17.83
N ARG A 206 21.41 11.02 18.20
CA ARG A 206 21.84 9.63 18.41
C ARG A 206 21.67 9.20 19.86
N LYS A 207 21.59 7.88 20.09
CA LYS A 207 21.52 7.28 21.44
C LYS A 207 20.36 7.85 22.24
N LEU A 208 19.20 8.02 21.61
CA LEU A 208 17.96 8.25 22.33
C LEU A 208 17.37 6.92 22.79
N GLU A 209 16.95 6.89 24.05
CA GLU A 209 16.08 5.87 24.62
C GLU A 209 14.62 6.31 24.48
N TYR A 210 13.73 5.39 24.11
CA TYR A 210 12.30 5.67 23.89
C TYR A 210 11.47 4.40 24.06
N ASP A 211 10.16 4.57 24.20
CA ASP A 211 9.16 3.51 24.12
C ASP A 211 8.45 3.59 22.77
N ILE A 212 8.28 2.46 22.08
CA ILE A 212 7.48 2.36 20.86
C ILE A 212 6.39 1.31 21.01
N ALA A 213 5.17 1.62 20.57
CA ALA A 213 4.05 0.68 20.54
C ALA A 213 3.33 0.69 19.19
N ILE A 214 2.87 -0.49 18.77
CA ILE A 214 2.01 -0.68 17.58
C ILE A 214 0.64 -1.10 18.10
N ILE A 215 -0.38 -0.30 17.78
CA ILE A 215 -1.75 -0.52 18.20
C ILE A 215 -2.59 -0.68 16.93
N GLN A 216 -3.36 -1.76 16.82
CA GLN A 216 -4.27 -1.99 15.71
C GLN A 216 -5.70 -2.10 16.23
N ASN A 217 -6.63 -1.36 15.64
CA ASN A 217 -8.06 -1.39 16.00
C ASN A 217 -8.28 -1.20 17.52
N GLY A 218 -7.45 -0.36 18.15
CA GLY A 218 -7.47 -0.07 19.60
C GLY A 218 -6.76 -1.10 20.49
N ILE A 219 -6.28 -2.21 19.94
CA ILE A 219 -5.55 -3.28 20.66
C ILE A 219 -4.05 -3.08 20.49
N GLU A 220 -3.31 -3.03 21.60
CA GLU A 220 -1.84 -2.99 21.56
C GLU A 220 -1.29 -4.36 21.16
N LEU A 221 -0.70 -4.44 19.97
CA LEU A 221 -0.11 -5.66 19.44
C LEU A 221 1.35 -5.84 19.84
N TYR A 222 2.06 -4.72 19.98
CA TYR A 222 3.49 -4.72 20.26
C TYR A 222 3.89 -3.52 21.10
N ARG A 223 4.88 -3.74 21.97
CA ARG A 223 5.56 -2.68 22.70
C ARG A 223 7.03 -3.05 22.92
N ASP A 224 7.92 -2.14 22.58
CA ASP A 224 9.34 -2.18 22.98
C ASP A 224 9.59 -1.01 23.94
N LYS A 225 9.96 -1.36 25.18
CA LYS A 225 10.26 -0.37 26.21
C LYS A 225 11.76 -0.15 26.31
N ASN A 226 12.14 1.10 26.54
CA ASN A 226 13.54 1.51 26.67
C ASN A 226 14.38 1.02 25.48
N ALA A 227 13.83 1.17 24.27
CA ALA A 227 14.55 0.93 23.03
C ALA A 227 15.58 2.03 22.82
N VAL A 228 16.76 1.71 22.28
CA VAL A 228 17.85 2.68 22.10
C VAL A 228 18.21 2.81 20.64
N SER A 229 18.04 4.01 20.09
CA SER A 229 18.46 4.35 18.72
C SER A 229 19.98 4.30 18.59
N GLN A 230 20.48 3.66 17.53
CA GLN A 230 21.93 3.51 17.31
C GLN A 230 22.52 4.73 16.59
N ALA A 231 21.97 5.07 15.42
CA ALA A 231 22.52 6.07 14.51
C ALA A 231 21.57 7.25 14.24
N GLY A 232 20.76 7.62 15.23
CA GLY A 232 19.76 8.70 15.10
C GLY A 232 18.41 8.25 14.55
N GLY A 233 18.18 6.94 14.51
CA GLY A 233 16.93 6.32 14.12
C GLY A 233 16.98 4.82 14.30
N ASP A 234 15.86 4.17 14.03
CA ASP A 234 15.68 2.73 14.06
C ASP A 234 14.48 2.32 13.18
N TYR A 235 14.18 1.03 13.12
CA TYR A 235 12.97 0.53 12.48
C TYR A 235 12.32 -0.60 13.28
N ARG A 236 11.02 -0.80 13.10
CA ARG A 236 10.30 -1.98 13.60
C ARG A 236 9.60 -2.66 12.46
N GLN A 237 9.70 -3.99 12.45
CA GLN A 237 9.07 -4.82 11.44
C GLN A 237 7.76 -5.35 11.99
N TRP A 238 6.72 -5.43 11.17
CA TRP A 238 5.46 -6.02 11.56
C TRP A 238 4.77 -6.71 10.37
N ILE A 239 3.92 -7.69 10.66
CA ILE A 239 3.00 -8.33 9.72
C ILE A 239 1.65 -8.30 10.41
N PHE A 240 0.67 -7.70 9.76
CA PHE A 240 -0.70 -7.64 10.29
C PHE A 240 -1.48 -8.83 9.77
N GLU A 241 -2.22 -9.49 10.65
CA GLU A 241 -3.07 -10.64 10.29
C GLU A 241 -4.50 -10.20 9.91
N GLU A 242 -4.89 -8.99 10.28
CA GLU A 242 -6.24 -8.46 10.08
C GLU A 242 -6.14 -7.05 9.49
N PRO A 243 -7.13 -6.59 8.71
CA PRO A 243 -7.16 -5.23 8.19
C PRO A 243 -7.58 -4.21 9.27
N GLY A 244 -7.41 -2.93 8.96
CA GLY A 244 -7.93 -1.81 9.75
C GLY A 244 -6.89 -0.79 10.20
N SER A 245 -7.31 0.07 11.11
CA SER A 245 -6.53 1.23 11.55
C SER A 245 -5.34 0.83 12.42
N VAL A 246 -4.19 1.45 12.17
CA VAL A 246 -2.96 1.27 12.94
C VAL A 246 -2.50 2.61 13.50
N LEU A 247 -2.05 2.59 14.75
CA LEU A 247 -1.47 3.72 15.45
C LEU A 247 -0.12 3.32 16.02
N ILE A 248 0.93 4.01 15.58
CA ILE A 248 2.29 3.88 16.07
C ILE A 248 2.55 5.02 17.04
N LYS A 249 2.88 4.65 18.28
CA LYS A 249 3.15 5.60 19.36
C LYS A 249 4.60 5.54 19.74
N ILE A 250 5.30 6.66 19.66
CA ILE A 250 6.65 6.85 20.22
C ILE A 250 6.53 7.76 21.45
N ARG A 251 7.11 7.34 22.58
CA ARG A 251 6.96 7.98 23.89
C ARG A 251 8.27 7.99 24.66
N ASP A 252 8.31 8.79 25.72
CA ASP A 252 9.37 8.81 26.74
C ASP A 252 10.78 8.96 26.16
N ILE A 253 10.91 9.77 25.10
CA ILE A 253 12.18 10.00 24.42
C ILE A 253 13.14 10.70 25.38
N ARG A 254 14.33 10.14 25.60
CA ARG A 254 15.36 10.66 26.49
C ARG A 254 16.75 10.30 26.01
N SER A 255 17.76 11.02 26.49
CA SER A 255 19.16 10.66 26.22
C SER A 255 19.54 9.34 26.91
N PHE A 256 20.18 8.42 26.17
CA PHE A 256 20.70 7.17 26.70
C PHE A 256 22.19 7.29 27.07
N GLY A 257 22.48 7.17 28.36
CA GLY A 257 23.84 7.21 28.92
C GLY A 257 24.41 8.63 29.11
N LYS A 258 25.61 8.71 29.70
CA LYS A 258 26.41 9.94 29.80
C LYS A 258 27.41 9.97 28.65
N VAL A 259 27.04 10.45 27.47
CA VAL A 259 28.02 10.61 26.38
C VAL A 259 27.86 11.98 25.73
N ALA A 260 29.01 12.64 25.65
CA ALA A 260 29.29 14.00 25.21
C ALA A 260 29.05 14.26 23.70
N GLU A 261 28.02 13.65 23.09
CA GLU A 261 27.77 13.70 21.65
C GLU A 261 26.47 14.40 21.26
N THR A 262 25.53 14.63 22.19
CA THR A 262 24.36 15.47 21.96
C THR A 262 24.59 16.81 22.63
N THR A 263 24.66 17.89 21.84
CA THR A 263 24.79 19.28 22.31
C THR A 263 23.54 19.81 23.01
N ILE A 264 22.48 19.00 23.09
CA ILE A 264 21.15 19.41 23.52
C ILE A 264 20.79 18.73 24.84
N ASP A 265 20.26 19.54 25.76
CA ASP A 265 19.87 19.11 27.10
C ASP A 265 18.45 18.51 27.08
N LEU A 266 18.36 17.19 27.00
CA LEU A 266 17.11 16.43 27.15
C LEU A 266 16.89 15.94 28.61
N SER A 267 17.58 16.52 29.60
CA SER A 267 17.50 16.09 31.00
C SER A 267 16.18 16.45 31.70
N GLY A 268 15.39 17.35 31.10
CA GLY A 268 14.05 17.70 31.57
C GLY A 268 13.02 16.59 31.37
N SER A 269 11.80 16.82 31.87
CA SER A 269 10.67 15.88 31.76
C SER A 269 10.45 15.38 30.33
N SER A 270 10.31 14.06 30.15
CA SER A 270 10.03 13.40 28.85
C SER A 270 8.55 13.28 28.52
N VAL A 271 7.66 13.68 29.42
CA VAL A 271 6.21 13.47 29.28
C VAL A 271 5.65 14.10 28.00
N ALA A 272 6.21 15.23 27.57
CA ALA A 272 5.80 15.94 26.36
C ALA A 272 6.55 15.49 25.09
N ARG A 273 7.50 14.55 25.18
CA ARG A 273 8.24 14.02 24.02
C ARG A 273 7.56 12.76 23.48
N LEU A 274 6.50 13.01 22.72
CA LEU A 274 5.64 11.99 22.14
C LEU A 274 5.33 12.27 20.67
N GLY A 275 5.17 11.20 19.89
CA GLY A 275 4.71 11.25 18.50
C GLY A 275 3.72 10.12 18.21
N ASP A 276 2.65 10.47 17.51
CA ASP A 276 1.59 9.56 17.07
C ASP A 276 1.50 9.58 15.55
N PHE A 277 1.59 8.40 14.95
CA PHE A 277 1.52 8.21 13.50
C PHE A 277 0.46 7.16 13.21
N SER A 278 -0.51 7.51 12.37
CA SER A 278 -1.55 6.58 11.96
C SER A 278 -1.34 6.11 10.53
N ALA A 279 -1.73 4.86 10.27
CA ALA A 279 -1.78 4.24 8.95
C ALA A 279 -3.01 3.31 8.90
N VAL A 280 -3.28 2.73 7.74
CA VAL A 280 -4.32 1.71 7.56
C VAL A 280 -3.72 0.46 6.90
N VAL A 281 -4.25 -0.69 7.30
CA VAL A 281 -3.92 -2.00 6.73
C VAL A 281 -5.10 -2.45 5.89
N TYR A 282 -4.83 -2.80 4.64
CA TYR A 282 -5.82 -3.35 3.71
C TYR A 282 -5.77 -4.87 3.71
N GLU A 283 -6.89 -5.48 3.34
CA GLU A 283 -6.93 -6.93 3.11
C GLU A 283 -6.07 -7.31 1.91
N ASN A 284 -5.35 -8.42 2.01
CA ASN A 284 -4.57 -8.97 0.93
C ASN A 284 -5.32 -10.15 0.29
N THR A 285 -5.99 -9.89 -0.82
CA THR A 285 -6.74 -10.91 -1.56
C THR A 285 -5.84 -11.99 -2.17
N GLU A 286 -4.56 -11.70 -2.40
CA GLU A 286 -3.60 -12.62 -3.02
C GLU A 286 -2.86 -13.51 -2.00
N GLN A 287 -2.71 -13.03 -0.76
CA GLN A 287 -1.97 -13.74 0.28
C GLN A 287 -2.76 -13.80 1.59
N THR A 288 -3.28 -14.98 1.92
CA THR A 288 -4.15 -15.22 3.10
C THR A 288 -3.42 -15.85 4.29
N LYS A 289 -2.10 -16.02 4.20
CA LYS A 289 -1.28 -16.66 5.24
C LYS A 289 0.08 -16.00 5.38
N THR A 290 0.47 -15.78 6.62
CA THR A 290 1.82 -15.33 6.98
C THR A 290 2.82 -16.49 6.88
N VAL A 291 3.80 -16.36 5.98
CA VAL A 291 4.89 -17.33 5.82
C VAL A 291 6.20 -16.81 6.44
N ASP A 292 6.37 -15.48 6.45
CA ASP A 292 7.54 -14.81 6.99
C ASP A 292 7.56 -14.84 8.53
N LYS A 293 8.75 -14.98 9.10
CA LYS A 293 8.99 -14.75 10.53
C LYS A 293 9.69 -13.42 10.72
N ILE A 294 9.19 -12.61 11.65
CA ILE A 294 9.79 -11.33 12.00
C ILE A 294 10.74 -11.51 13.18
N VAL A 295 11.92 -10.90 13.07
CA VAL A 295 12.87 -10.74 14.18
C VAL A 295 13.20 -9.26 14.29
N GLN A 296 12.95 -8.67 15.47
CA GLN A 296 13.17 -7.23 15.63
C GLN A 296 14.66 -6.89 15.66
N PRO A 297 15.09 -5.70 15.19
CA PRO A 297 16.51 -5.36 15.08
C PRO A 297 17.29 -5.50 16.39
N ARG A 298 16.67 -5.11 17.52
CA ARG A 298 17.23 -5.28 18.87
C ARG A 298 17.54 -6.75 19.20
N GLN A 299 16.64 -7.66 18.82
CA GLN A 299 16.83 -9.10 19.04
C GLN A 299 17.96 -9.63 18.15
N THR A 300 18.08 -9.15 16.91
CA THR A 300 19.18 -9.52 16.01
C THR A 300 20.53 -9.12 16.60
N VAL A 301 20.65 -7.90 17.13
CA VAL A 301 21.89 -7.44 17.79
C VAL A 301 22.22 -8.29 19.02
N GLN A 302 21.24 -8.53 19.90
CA GLN A 302 21.43 -9.38 21.08
C GLN A 302 21.88 -10.79 20.70
N PHE A 303 21.26 -11.38 19.67
CA PHE A 303 21.62 -12.69 19.15
C PHE A 303 23.08 -12.75 18.67
N TYR A 304 23.58 -11.72 17.96
CA TYR A 304 24.99 -11.65 17.57
C TYR A 304 25.93 -11.55 18.77
N TYR A 305 25.58 -10.77 19.81
CA TYR A 305 26.37 -10.71 21.04
C TYR A 305 26.41 -12.05 21.76
N GLU A 306 25.27 -12.72 21.91
CA GLU A 306 25.19 -14.05 22.53
C GLU A 306 26.01 -15.09 21.76
N ILE A 307 25.94 -15.08 20.42
CA ILE A 307 26.80 -15.92 19.57
C ILE A 307 28.27 -15.59 19.76
N ALA A 308 28.66 -14.31 19.75
CA ALA A 308 30.06 -13.90 19.90
C ALA A 308 30.60 -14.30 21.28
N VAL A 309 29.82 -14.12 22.35
CA VAL A 309 30.17 -14.58 23.69
C VAL A 309 30.30 -16.10 23.73
N ALA A 310 29.39 -16.85 23.10
CA ALA A 310 29.50 -18.31 23.02
C ALA A 310 30.78 -18.75 22.29
N ILE A 311 31.11 -18.12 21.15
CA ILE A 311 32.29 -18.45 20.35
C ILE A 311 33.59 -18.09 21.06
N ILE A 312 33.64 -17.01 21.84
CA ILE A 312 34.88 -16.53 22.48
C ILE A 312 35.02 -17.08 23.90
N ALA A 313 33.99 -16.95 24.73
CA ALA A 313 34.06 -17.27 26.16
C ALA A 313 34.10 -18.78 26.41
N VAL A 314 33.35 -19.59 25.65
CA VAL A 314 33.32 -21.05 25.86
C VAL A 314 34.70 -21.67 25.59
N PRO A 315 35.40 -21.39 24.47
CA PRO A 315 36.76 -21.90 24.28
C PRO A 315 37.76 -21.35 25.29
N ALA A 316 37.64 -20.09 25.71
CA ALA A 316 38.53 -19.50 26.72
C ALA A 316 38.38 -20.20 28.08
N ILE A 317 37.14 -20.48 28.52
CA ILE A 317 36.85 -21.22 29.75
C ILE A 317 37.36 -22.66 29.65
N MET A 318 37.15 -23.32 28.51
CA MET A 318 37.67 -24.68 28.26
C MET A 318 39.21 -24.71 28.32
N LEU A 319 39.89 -23.76 27.69
CA LEU A 319 41.34 -23.64 27.75
C LEU A 319 41.83 -23.41 29.19
N LEU A 320 41.16 -22.53 29.95
CA LEU A 320 41.49 -22.29 31.34
C LEU A 320 41.33 -23.56 32.19
N ALA A 321 40.25 -24.32 31.98
CA ALA A 321 40.01 -25.60 32.64
C ALA A 321 41.08 -26.64 32.29
N ILE A 322 41.54 -26.69 31.02
CA ILE A 322 42.64 -27.56 30.59
C ILE A 322 43.95 -27.15 31.27
N ILE A 323 44.27 -25.85 31.34
CA ILE A 323 45.48 -25.35 32.01
C ILE A 323 45.45 -25.70 33.50
N ILE A 324 44.31 -25.50 34.16
CA ILE A 324 44.12 -25.88 35.58
C ILE A 324 44.29 -27.39 35.74
N TYR A 325 43.66 -28.20 34.88
CA TYR A 325 43.79 -29.66 34.91
C TYR A 325 45.24 -30.13 34.73
N MET A 326 45.97 -29.54 33.76
CA MET A 326 47.38 -29.84 33.56
C MET A 326 48.25 -29.47 34.76
N LYS A 327 47.97 -28.35 35.43
CA LYS A 327 48.68 -27.91 36.63
C LYS A 327 48.45 -28.84 37.83
N TYR A 328 47.26 -29.42 37.97
CA TYR A 328 46.93 -30.35 39.06
C TYR A 328 47.34 -31.80 38.80
N LYS A 329 47.50 -32.22 37.53
CA LYS A 329 47.94 -33.58 37.18
C LYS A 329 49.47 -33.71 37.04
N GLY A 330 50.17 -32.58 36.87
CA GLY A 330 51.63 -32.52 36.79
C GLY A 330 52.33 -32.23 38.13
N ALA A 331 51.61 -32.30 39.25
CA ALA A 331 52.12 -32.12 40.62
C ALA A 331 52.13 -33.45 41.39
#